data_AF-A0A0G2GHE4-F1
#
_entry.id   AF-A0A0G2GHE4-F1
#
_cell.length_a   1.000
_cell.length_b   1.000
_cell.length_c   1.000
_cell.angle_alpha   90.00
_cell.angle_beta   90.00
_cell.angle_gamma   90.00
#
_symmetry.space_group_name_H-M   'P 1'
#
loop_
_entity.id
_entity.type
_entity.pdbx_description
1 polymer ?
#
loop_
_entity_poly.entity_id
_entity_poly.type
_entity_poly.pdbx_seq_one_letter_code
_entity_poly.pdbx_strand_id
1 'polypeptide(L)'
;MNSFAQTESESLYTIYRASGFSSRVSTAIGNEVLISSSNCAAAVAISTNITEQLTIYWPYITKRMSSYANYAQQCYGSSSDSEQCNTFVTKQLNAQITRNASCPFSAEMCRTPDRNILFDTGLLDTHAGLGFNAPPSRRFLYRRTTHCAPLVADGYRRVSNFTAPDDPNFSTPYAKYYYGPRNSDVNETATYKYPLLNRFQAADRKTLSAASDYSIGSVEAWSTNTTFASHSSFTPIRALLSPDASNTTTTTTTNGDIALLFLSANDIAYTTPVADPLYATSPQPGGHFYVPATGADGLALPDAQRSVPFYYRAEPAAPLGNFSLLGLALIYTIGGSIILASWLLEPIVGCWQKRRGADYARLEWCANDTLHLQRLAHEELGFGTWTDCDREIPVTEKGELLGV
;
A
#
# COMPACT_ATOMS: atom_id res chain seq x y z
N MET A 1 -38.09 56.42 -1.37
CA MET A 1 -38.03 55.01 -0.91
C MET A 1 -37.22 54.08 -1.82
N ASN A 2 -36.38 54.58 -2.74
CA ASN A 2 -35.57 53.72 -3.64
C ASN A 2 -34.05 53.77 -3.37
N SER A 3 -33.59 54.45 -2.32
CA SER A 3 -32.14 54.55 -2.00
C SER A 3 -31.68 53.59 -0.90
N PHE A 4 -32.61 53.02 -0.12
CA PHE A 4 -32.28 52.08 0.97
C PHE A 4 -32.27 50.60 0.56
N ALA A 5 -32.86 50.24 -0.58
CA ALA A 5 -32.94 48.84 -1.05
C ALA A 5 -31.72 48.41 -1.89
N GLN A 6 -30.92 49.37 -2.37
CA GLN A 6 -29.78 49.08 -3.25
C GLN A 6 -28.49 48.83 -2.45
N THR A 7 -28.39 49.33 -1.22
CA THR A 7 -27.25 49.12 -0.31
C THR A 7 -27.31 47.77 0.43
N GLU A 8 -28.49 47.19 0.63
CA GLU A 8 -28.63 45.86 1.26
C GLU A 8 -28.31 44.70 0.30
N SER A 9 -28.52 44.85 -1.01
CA SER A 9 -28.22 43.77 -1.98
C SER A 9 -26.73 43.63 -2.27
N GLU A 10 -25.97 44.73 -2.29
CA GLU A 10 -24.51 44.68 -2.47
C GLU A 10 -23.79 44.17 -1.22
N SER A 11 -24.26 44.49 -0.02
CA SER A 11 -23.68 44.00 1.23
C SER A 11 -23.90 42.49 1.42
N LEU A 12 -25.08 41.96 1.07
CA LEU A 12 -25.33 40.51 1.04
C LEU A 12 -24.43 39.76 0.04
N TYR A 13 -24.27 40.29 -1.19
CA TYR A 13 -23.38 39.68 -2.19
C TYR A 13 -21.91 39.64 -1.75
N THR A 14 -21.48 40.66 -1.00
CA THR A 14 -20.12 40.76 -0.47
C THR A 14 -19.90 39.78 0.70
N ILE A 15 -20.92 39.57 1.55
CA ILE A 15 -20.89 38.59 2.64
C ILE A 15 -20.87 37.15 2.10
N TYR A 16 -21.59 36.84 1.02
CA TYR A 16 -21.56 35.51 0.39
C TYR A 16 -20.22 35.21 -0.30
N ARG A 17 -19.58 36.20 -0.92
CA ARG A 17 -18.22 36.01 -1.47
C ARG A 17 -17.16 35.88 -0.37
N ALA A 18 -17.27 36.67 0.69
CA ALA A 18 -16.34 36.60 1.83
C ALA A 18 -16.50 35.31 2.64
N SER A 19 -17.70 34.74 2.78
CA SER A 19 -17.92 33.46 3.48
C SER A 19 -17.47 32.24 2.65
N GLY A 20 -17.63 32.28 1.32
CA GLY A 20 -17.08 31.28 0.41
C GLY A 20 -15.55 31.26 0.41
N PHE A 21 -14.90 32.41 0.49
CA PHE A 21 -13.44 32.51 0.62
C PHE A 21 -12.94 32.26 2.05
N SER A 22 -13.66 32.71 3.09
CA SER A 22 -13.25 32.52 4.49
C SER A 22 -13.31 31.05 4.94
N SER A 23 -14.27 30.27 4.43
CA SER A 23 -14.27 28.81 4.66
C SER A 23 -13.07 28.10 4.02
N ARG A 24 -12.56 28.61 2.89
CA ARG A 24 -11.34 28.11 2.25
C ARG A 24 -10.07 28.59 2.95
N VAL A 25 -10.02 29.83 3.42
CA VAL A 25 -8.88 30.35 4.20
C VAL A 25 -8.74 29.65 5.55
N SER A 26 -9.87 29.35 6.22
CA SER A 26 -9.88 28.62 7.50
C SER A 26 -9.47 27.14 7.35
N THR A 27 -9.70 26.54 6.18
CA THR A 27 -9.28 25.15 5.89
C THR A 27 -7.90 25.04 5.21
N ALA A 28 -7.40 26.13 4.62
CA ALA A 28 -6.16 26.13 3.82
C ALA A 28 -4.90 26.57 4.60
N ILE A 29 -4.99 27.05 5.85
CA ILE A 29 -3.83 27.60 6.57
C ILE A 29 -3.70 27.03 7.99
N GLY A 30 -2.89 25.98 8.11
CA GLY A 30 -1.67 26.03 8.92
C GLY A 30 -1.74 25.96 10.45
N ASN A 31 -2.90 25.87 11.08
CA ASN A 31 -2.98 25.66 12.54
C ASN A 31 -3.36 24.22 12.88
N GLU A 32 -2.55 23.28 12.41
CA GLU A 32 -2.56 21.92 12.91
C GLU A 32 -1.89 21.90 14.28
N VAL A 33 -2.70 21.90 15.32
CA VAL A 33 -2.22 21.74 16.70
C VAL A 33 -1.86 20.28 16.95
N LEU A 34 -0.70 20.07 17.57
CA LEU A 34 -0.19 18.75 17.91
C LEU A 34 -1.08 18.14 18.99
N ILE A 35 -1.99 17.24 18.60
CA ILE A 35 -2.79 16.47 19.55
C ILE A 35 -1.86 15.43 20.17
N SER A 36 -1.36 15.72 21.37
CA SER A 36 -0.63 14.77 22.18
C SER A 36 -1.61 13.75 22.77
N SER A 37 -1.81 12.64 22.05
CA SER A 37 -2.48 11.45 22.59
C SER A 37 -1.44 10.56 23.27
N SER A 38 -1.74 10.03 24.46
CA SER A 38 -0.95 8.97 25.08
C SER A 38 -0.97 7.66 24.28
N ASN A 39 -1.91 7.52 23.35
CA ASN A 39 -2.04 6.39 22.44
C ASN A 39 -1.58 6.83 21.04
N CYS A 40 -0.34 6.52 20.69
CA CYS A 40 0.15 6.60 19.32
C CYS A 40 -0.10 5.26 18.62
N ALA A 41 -1.18 5.16 17.85
CA ALA A 41 -1.43 3.99 17.01
C ALA A 41 -1.66 4.45 15.57
N ALA A 42 -1.05 3.76 14.62
CA ALA A 42 -1.51 3.85 13.25
C ALA A 42 -2.97 3.37 13.22
N ALA A 43 -3.85 4.06 12.47
CA ALA A 43 -5.21 3.59 12.24
C ALA A 43 -5.17 2.35 11.32
N VAL A 44 -4.55 1.26 11.78
CA VAL A 44 -4.47 -0.02 11.11
C VAL A 44 -5.40 -0.93 11.88
N ALA A 45 -6.61 -1.13 11.32
CA ALA A 45 -7.68 -1.98 11.86
C ALA A 45 -7.82 -1.91 13.39
N ILE A 46 -8.32 -0.77 13.87
CA ILE A 46 -8.46 -0.42 15.31
C ILE A 46 -9.37 -1.40 16.07
N SER A 47 -10.16 -2.23 15.38
CA SER A 47 -11.17 -3.05 16.00
C SER A 47 -11.42 -4.36 15.27
N THR A 48 -11.59 -5.44 16.02
CA THR A 48 -12.17 -6.71 15.54
C THR A 48 -13.69 -6.62 15.36
N ASN A 49 -14.31 -5.51 15.78
CA ASN A 49 -15.74 -5.26 15.61
C ASN A 49 -16.02 -4.80 14.17
N ILE A 50 -16.72 -5.64 13.41
CA ILE A 50 -17.10 -5.36 12.02
C ILE A 50 -17.94 -4.08 11.88
N THR A 51 -18.77 -3.75 12.86
CA THR A 51 -19.61 -2.55 12.84
C THR A 51 -18.76 -1.29 12.89
N GLU A 52 -17.75 -1.24 13.77
CA GLU A 52 -16.81 -0.12 13.85
C GLU A 52 -15.95 -0.03 12.58
N GLN A 53 -15.56 -1.19 12.03
CA GLN A 53 -14.82 -1.23 10.77
C GLN A 53 -15.63 -0.62 9.62
N LEU A 54 -16.92 -0.96 9.51
CA LEU A 54 -17.81 -0.47 8.46
C LEU A 54 -18.26 0.99 8.66
N THR A 55 -18.43 1.44 9.90
CA THR A 55 -18.99 2.78 10.20
C THR A 55 -17.93 3.86 10.45
N ILE A 56 -16.72 3.48 10.88
CA ILE A 56 -15.65 4.42 11.23
C ILE A 56 -14.46 4.26 10.29
N TYR A 57 -13.87 3.05 10.26
CA TYR A 57 -12.60 2.81 9.57
C TYR A 57 -12.70 2.97 8.04
N TRP A 58 -13.62 2.23 7.40
CA TRP A 58 -13.76 2.26 5.94
C TRP A 58 -14.17 3.64 5.41
N PRO A 59 -15.13 4.36 6.02
CA PRO A 59 -15.45 5.73 5.62
C PRO A 59 -14.26 6.69 5.79
N TYR A 60 -13.51 6.59 6.89
CA TYR A 60 -12.30 7.39 7.12
C TYR A 60 -11.24 7.16 6.05
N ILE A 61 -10.89 5.89 5.78
CA ILE A 61 -9.91 5.53 4.75
C ILE A 61 -10.39 5.97 3.37
N THR A 62 -11.66 5.76 3.04
CA THR A 62 -12.22 6.16 1.73
C THR A 62 -12.14 7.67 1.53
N LYS A 63 -12.50 8.46 2.55
CA LYS A 63 -12.39 9.92 2.50
C LYS A 63 -10.94 10.37 2.31
N ARG A 64 -10.00 9.71 3.00
CA ARG A 64 -8.57 9.98 2.90
C ARG A 64 -8.00 9.63 1.53
N MET A 65 -8.38 8.48 0.97
CA MET A 65 -8.00 8.05 -0.38
C MET A 65 -8.55 9.01 -1.45
N SER A 66 -9.80 9.46 -1.31
CA SER A 66 -10.38 10.48 -2.20
C SER A 66 -9.60 11.79 -2.15
N SER A 67 -9.22 12.26 -0.96
CA SER A 67 -8.38 13.44 -0.79
C SER A 67 -7.01 13.29 -1.48
N TYR A 68 -6.36 12.12 -1.33
CA TYR A 68 -5.06 11.83 -1.96
C TYR A 68 -5.13 11.79 -3.49
N ALA A 69 -6.18 11.17 -4.03
CA ALA A 69 -6.41 11.14 -5.47
C ALA A 69 -6.64 12.55 -6.02
N ASN A 70 -7.44 13.37 -5.34
CA ASN A 70 -7.70 14.75 -5.73
C ASN A 70 -6.43 15.60 -5.69
N TYR A 71 -5.63 15.50 -4.63
CA TYR A 71 -4.34 16.19 -4.53
C TYR A 71 -3.42 15.79 -5.68
N ALA A 72 -3.28 14.49 -5.96
CA ALA A 72 -2.41 14.02 -7.04
C ALA A 72 -2.84 14.56 -8.42
N GLN A 73 -4.14 14.55 -8.71
CA GLN A 73 -4.68 15.07 -9.98
C GLN A 73 -4.46 16.58 -10.13
N GLN A 74 -4.64 17.34 -9.04
CA GLN A 74 -4.52 18.80 -9.08
C GLN A 74 -3.06 19.28 -9.07
N CYS A 75 -2.18 18.57 -8.37
CA CYS A 75 -0.84 19.08 -8.03
C CYS A 75 0.31 18.48 -8.83
N TYR A 76 0.10 17.31 -9.44
CA TYR A 76 1.11 16.63 -10.29
C TYR A 76 0.82 16.72 -11.79
N GLY A 77 -0.25 17.42 -12.19
CA GLY A 77 -0.54 17.76 -13.58
C GLY A 77 0.23 18.99 -14.08
N SER A 78 0.06 19.32 -15.35
CA SER A 78 0.74 20.44 -16.04
C SER A 78 0.34 21.84 -15.56
N SER A 79 -0.77 21.99 -14.83
CA SER A 79 -1.27 23.25 -14.27
C SER A 79 -1.19 23.22 -12.74
N SER A 80 0.01 23.33 -12.21
CA SER A 80 0.34 22.91 -10.84
C SER A 80 0.35 24.03 -9.78
N ASP A 81 -0.28 25.17 -10.08
CA ASP A 81 -0.18 26.42 -9.31
C ASP A 81 -1.38 26.68 -8.38
N SER A 82 -2.10 25.62 -8.00
CA SER A 82 -3.15 25.74 -6.98
C SER A 82 -2.51 25.94 -5.60
N GLU A 83 -2.99 26.92 -4.82
CA GLU A 83 -2.61 27.11 -3.41
C GLU A 83 -2.87 25.85 -2.55
N GLN A 84 -3.70 24.93 -3.05
CA GLN A 84 -4.03 23.65 -2.42
C GLN A 84 -2.87 22.62 -2.48
N CYS A 85 -1.82 22.90 -3.24
CA CYS A 85 -0.68 22.00 -3.40
C CYS A 85 0.38 22.13 -2.30
N ASN A 86 0.17 23.01 -1.32
CA ASN A 86 1.13 23.30 -0.24
C ASN A 86 0.96 22.41 1.00
N THR A 87 0.23 21.30 0.90
CA THR A 87 -0.01 20.39 2.04
C THR A 87 1.26 19.67 2.51
N PHE A 88 2.18 19.35 1.62
CA PHE A 88 3.40 18.60 1.95
C PHE A 88 4.62 19.53 1.97
N VAL A 89 5.60 19.20 2.82
CA VAL A 89 6.87 19.94 2.95
C VAL A 89 7.62 20.01 1.62
N THR A 90 7.49 18.97 0.79
CA THR A 90 7.99 18.96 -0.58
C THR A 90 6.86 18.59 -1.52
N LYS A 91 6.73 19.33 -2.64
CA LYS A 91 5.71 19.05 -3.65
C LYS A 91 5.95 17.68 -4.27
N GLN A 92 7.18 17.41 -4.71
CA GLN A 92 7.57 16.15 -5.32
C GLN A 92 8.85 15.62 -4.67
N LEU A 93 8.80 14.36 -4.22
CA LEU A 93 9.98 13.67 -3.71
C LEU A 93 10.95 13.36 -4.86
N ASN A 94 12.24 13.54 -4.62
CA ASN A 94 13.25 13.13 -5.58
C ASN A 94 13.25 11.60 -5.72
N ALA A 95 13.22 11.12 -6.95
CA ALA A 95 13.35 9.70 -7.26
C ALA A 95 14.04 9.52 -8.61
N GLN A 96 15.01 8.62 -8.64
CA GLN A 96 15.60 8.11 -9.87
C GLN A 96 14.60 7.15 -10.52
N ILE A 97 14.24 7.45 -11.77
CA ILE A 97 13.28 6.65 -12.55
C ILE A 97 14.06 5.94 -13.66
N THR A 98 14.16 4.62 -13.57
CA THR A 98 14.76 3.77 -14.61
C THR A 98 13.64 3.12 -15.40
N ARG A 99 13.58 3.34 -16.73
CA ARG A 99 12.48 2.86 -17.60
C ARG A 99 12.81 1.60 -18.40
N ASN A 100 14.05 1.12 -18.28
CA ASN A 100 14.58 -0.07 -18.93
C ASN A 100 15.05 -1.09 -17.87
N ALA A 101 14.25 -1.26 -16.82
CA ALA A 101 14.57 -2.16 -15.74
C ALA A 101 14.19 -3.62 -16.10
N SER A 102 15.00 -4.57 -15.61
CA SER A 102 14.76 -6.01 -15.80
C SER A 102 13.49 -6.48 -15.09
N CYS A 103 12.92 -7.62 -15.47
CA CYS A 103 11.77 -8.18 -14.75
C CYS A 103 12.11 -8.42 -13.26
N PRO A 104 11.33 -7.90 -12.29
CA PRO A 104 11.55 -8.15 -10.85
C PRO A 104 11.12 -9.56 -10.39
N PHE A 105 10.39 -10.27 -11.26
CA PHE A 105 9.80 -11.58 -11.00
C PHE A 105 10.52 -12.67 -11.78
N SER A 106 9.98 -13.88 -11.77
CA SER A 106 10.46 -14.94 -12.65
C SER A 106 10.29 -14.52 -14.13
N ALA A 107 11.21 -14.95 -15.00
CA ALA A 107 11.33 -14.42 -16.36
C ALA A 107 10.04 -14.57 -17.20
N GLU A 108 9.25 -15.60 -16.92
CA GLU A 108 7.96 -15.91 -17.55
C GLU A 108 6.81 -14.99 -17.12
N MET A 109 6.98 -14.24 -16.03
CA MET A 109 5.88 -13.51 -15.38
C MET A 109 5.67 -12.11 -15.96
N CYS A 110 6.76 -11.46 -16.40
CA CYS A 110 6.68 -10.14 -17.03
C CYS A 110 6.43 -10.25 -18.53
N ARG A 111 5.63 -9.34 -19.09
CA ARG A 111 5.44 -9.24 -20.56
C ARG A 111 6.72 -8.88 -21.31
N THR A 112 7.61 -8.13 -20.65
CA THR A 112 8.88 -7.68 -21.22
C THR A 112 10.03 -7.98 -20.27
N PRO A 113 11.17 -8.48 -20.78
CA PRO A 113 12.31 -8.81 -19.94
C PRO A 113 13.02 -7.58 -19.36
N ASP A 114 13.00 -6.44 -20.05
CA ASP A 114 13.87 -5.28 -19.78
C ASP A 114 13.21 -3.91 -19.99
N ARG A 115 11.89 -3.84 -20.21
CA ARG A 115 11.13 -2.57 -20.40
C ARG A 115 10.22 -2.25 -19.22
N ASN A 116 10.70 -2.55 -18.01
CA ASN A 116 9.98 -2.31 -16.76
C ASN A 116 10.45 -1.00 -16.10
N ILE A 117 9.69 -0.52 -15.11
CA ILE A 117 9.96 0.78 -14.47
C ILE A 117 10.40 0.56 -13.03
N LEU A 118 11.58 1.06 -12.68
CA LEU A 118 12.08 1.10 -11.31
C LEU A 118 12.10 2.55 -10.81
N PHE A 119 11.39 2.79 -9.71
CA PHE A 119 11.47 4.02 -8.94
C PHE A 119 12.37 3.80 -7.73
N ASP A 120 13.34 4.69 -7.52
CA ASP A 120 14.23 4.66 -6.38
C ASP A 120 14.39 6.07 -5.81
N THR A 121 13.92 6.28 -4.58
CA THR A 121 14.00 7.60 -3.95
C THR A 121 15.42 7.99 -3.52
N GLY A 122 16.36 7.05 -3.48
CA GLY A 122 17.58 7.22 -2.68
C GLY A 122 17.25 7.43 -1.20
N LEU A 123 18.25 7.81 -0.40
CA LEU A 123 18.07 8.10 1.02
C LEU A 123 17.43 9.49 1.20
N LEU A 124 16.17 9.51 1.63
CA LEU A 124 15.41 10.70 1.99
C LEU A 124 15.53 10.97 3.48
N ASP A 125 15.77 12.22 3.86
CA ASP A 125 15.59 12.65 5.25
C ASP A 125 14.09 12.71 5.59
N THR A 126 13.66 12.03 6.65
CA THR A 126 12.23 11.95 7.00
C THR A 126 11.64 13.29 7.42
N HIS A 127 12.44 14.21 7.94
CA HIS A 127 11.97 15.55 8.29
C HIS A 127 11.87 16.44 7.06
N ALA A 128 12.96 16.60 6.30
CA ALA A 128 12.99 17.48 5.14
C ALA A 128 12.17 16.95 3.96
N GLY A 129 12.16 15.63 3.74
CA GLY A 129 11.44 15.00 2.64
C GLY A 129 9.98 14.71 2.94
N LEU A 130 9.72 14.04 4.07
CA LEU A 130 8.37 13.54 4.42
C LEU A 130 7.62 14.43 5.43
N GLY A 131 8.26 15.47 5.96
CA GLY A 131 7.65 16.37 6.93
C GLY A 131 7.49 15.80 8.34
N PHE A 132 8.24 14.74 8.69
CA PHE A 132 8.16 14.18 10.04
C PHE A 132 8.74 15.16 11.05
N ASN A 133 7.90 15.66 11.96
CA ASN A 133 8.31 16.60 12.99
C ASN A 133 8.98 15.89 14.18
N ALA A 134 10.16 15.30 13.94
CA ALA A 134 10.98 14.66 14.95
C ALA A 134 12.23 15.50 15.29
N PRO A 135 12.71 15.47 16.56
CA PRO A 135 13.97 16.11 16.93
C PRO A 135 15.14 15.44 16.18
N PRO A 136 16.27 16.15 15.95
CA PRO A 136 17.38 15.63 15.15
C PRO A 136 17.88 14.23 15.55
N SER A 137 17.87 13.89 16.84
CA SER A 137 18.28 12.59 17.36
C SER A 137 17.33 11.42 17.03
N ARG A 138 16.10 11.70 16.58
CA ARG A 138 15.09 10.70 16.20
C ARG A 138 14.74 10.74 14.72
N ARG A 139 15.44 11.57 13.93
CA ARG A 139 15.33 11.55 12.47
C ARG A 139 16.09 10.36 11.93
N PHE A 140 15.56 9.79 10.85
CA PHE A 140 16.18 8.68 10.17
C PHE A 140 16.03 8.86 8.66
N LEU A 141 16.89 8.18 7.92
CA LEU A 141 16.84 8.16 6.48
C LEU A 141 15.89 7.06 6.00
N TYR A 142 15.03 7.40 5.06
CA TYR A 142 14.07 6.52 4.44
C TYR A 142 14.38 6.40 2.96
N ARG A 143 14.39 5.18 2.42
CA ARG A 143 14.43 4.97 0.97
C ARG A 143 13.24 4.08 0.60
N ARG A 144 12.75 4.22 -0.62
CA ARG A 144 11.75 3.33 -1.19
C ARG A 144 12.17 2.96 -2.59
N THR A 145 12.26 1.65 -2.84
CA THR A 145 12.39 1.09 -4.18
C THR A 145 11.06 0.47 -4.58
N THR A 146 10.59 0.78 -5.78
CA THR A 146 9.34 0.23 -6.31
C THR A 146 9.57 -0.15 -7.76
N HIS A 147 9.56 -1.46 -8.00
CA HIS A 147 9.80 -2.00 -9.32
C HIS A 147 8.49 -2.47 -9.93
N CYS A 148 8.01 -1.84 -11.00
CA CYS A 148 6.73 -2.10 -11.64
C CYS A 148 6.92 -2.80 -13.00
N ALA A 149 6.22 -3.92 -13.21
CA ALA A 149 6.27 -4.68 -14.46
C ALA A 149 4.87 -5.13 -14.91
N PRO A 150 4.49 -4.91 -16.19
CA PRO A 150 3.27 -5.50 -16.76
C PRO A 150 3.39 -7.02 -16.80
N LEU A 151 2.34 -7.72 -16.36
CA LEU A 151 2.35 -9.17 -16.20
C LEU A 151 1.68 -9.91 -17.36
N VAL A 152 2.12 -11.14 -17.60
CA VAL A 152 1.50 -12.05 -18.57
C VAL A 152 0.22 -12.63 -17.96
N ALA A 153 -0.94 -12.39 -18.59
CA ALA A 153 -2.19 -12.99 -18.15
C ALA A 153 -2.52 -14.32 -18.86
N ASP A 154 -1.90 -14.59 -20.00
CA ASP A 154 -2.07 -15.86 -20.70
C ASP A 154 -1.57 -17.02 -19.83
N GLY A 155 -2.37 -18.08 -19.74
CA GLY A 155 -2.15 -19.19 -18.79
C GLY A 155 -2.59 -18.90 -17.34
N TYR A 156 -2.67 -17.63 -16.94
CA TYR A 156 -3.10 -17.19 -15.61
C TYR A 156 -4.52 -16.61 -15.58
N ARG A 157 -5.19 -16.50 -16.73
CA ARG A 157 -6.56 -16.01 -16.87
C ARG A 157 -7.47 -17.09 -17.41
N ARG A 158 -8.67 -17.23 -16.83
CA ARG A 158 -9.74 -18.09 -17.36
C ARG A 158 -11.07 -17.34 -17.37
N VAL A 159 -11.93 -17.68 -18.33
CA VAL A 159 -13.31 -17.21 -18.34
C VAL A 159 -14.19 -18.29 -17.71
N SER A 160 -15.02 -17.90 -16.75
CA SER A 160 -15.98 -18.78 -16.12
C SER A 160 -17.27 -18.02 -15.86
N ASN A 161 -18.40 -18.68 -16.08
CA ASN A 161 -19.70 -18.10 -15.75
C ASN A 161 -19.94 -18.18 -14.24
N PHE A 162 -20.36 -17.06 -13.66
CA PHE A 162 -20.97 -17.04 -12.35
C PHE A 162 -22.47 -17.28 -12.52
N THR A 163 -22.98 -18.30 -11.84
CA THR A 163 -24.41 -18.57 -11.73
C THR A 163 -24.85 -18.25 -10.31
N ALA A 164 -25.92 -17.47 -10.16
CA ALA A 164 -26.42 -17.12 -8.84
C ALA A 164 -26.94 -18.38 -8.13
N PRO A 165 -26.64 -18.59 -6.83
CA PRO A 165 -27.14 -19.76 -6.09
C PRO A 165 -28.67 -19.83 -6.03
N ASP A 166 -29.33 -18.67 -6.08
CA ASP A 166 -30.76 -18.45 -5.95
C ASP A 166 -31.49 -18.25 -7.29
N ASP A 167 -30.75 -18.01 -8.38
CA ASP A 167 -31.30 -17.91 -9.73
C ASP A 167 -30.42 -18.65 -10.75
N PRO A 168 -30.78 -19.90 -11.12
CA PRO A 168 -30.02 -20.67 -12.10
C PRO A 168 -30.09 -20.11 -13.53
N ASN A 169 -31.04 -19.22 -13.83
CA ASN A 169 -31.14 -18.56 -15.12
C ASN A 169 -30.23 -17.32 -15.20
N PHE A 170 -29.79 -16.79 -14.07
CA PHE A 170 -28.82 -15.71 -14.03
C PHE A 170 -27.41 -16.28 -14.24
N SER A 171 -26.83 -16.01 -15.41
CA SER A 171 -25.46 -16.39 -15.72
C SER A 171 -24.70 -15.20 -16.28
N THR A 172 -23.59 -14.82 -15.64
CA THR A 172 -22.71 -13.74 -16.12
C THR A 172 -21.29 -14.25 -16.30
N PRO A 173 -20.66 -14.06 -17.47
CA PRO A 173 -19.26 -14.43 -17.67
C PRO A 173 -18.33 -13.51 -16.88
N TYR A 174 -17.34 -14.09 -16.21
CA TYR A 174 -16.27 -13.37 -15.53
C TYR A 174 -14.91 -13.80 -16.08
N ALA A 175 -14.02 -12.83 -16.30
CA ALA A 175 -12.60 -13.09 -16.40
C ALA A 175 -12.02 -13.21 -14.98
N LYS A 176 -11.48 -14.39 -14.67
CA LYS A 176 -10.81 -14.72 -13.41
C LYS A 176 -9.31 -14.82 -13.62
N TYR A 177 -8.53 -14.20 -12.73
CA TYR A 177 -7.07 -14.16 -12.77
C TYR A 177 -6.51 -14.97 -11.59
N TYR A 178 -5.46 -15.75 -11.83
CA TYR A 178 -4.93 -16.77 -10.91
C TYR A 178 -3.43 -16.54 -10.65
N TYR A 179 -3.13 -15.44 -9.97
CA TYR A 179 -1.80 -15.08 -9.48
C TYR A 179 -1.55 -15.52 -8.02
N GLY A 180 -2.51 -16.21 -7.43
CA GLY A 180 -2.48 -16.64 -6.03
C GLY A 180 -3.87 -16.59 -5.37
N PRO A 181 -4.21 -17.53 -4.48
CA PRO A 181 -5.51 -17.53 -3.81
C PRO A 181 -5.66 -16.33 -2.87
N ARG A 182 -6.87 -15.78 -2.77
CA ARG A 182 -7.19 -14.74 -1.78
C ARG A 182 -7.34 -15.37 -0.40
N ASN A 183 -6.87 -14.65 0.63
CA ASN A 183 -6.96 -15.15 2.00
C ASN A 183 -8.38 -15.02 2.60
N SER A 184 -9.22 -14.15 2.00
CA SER A 184 -10.57 -13.85 2.49
C SER A 184 -11.69 -14.72 1.92
N ASP A 185 -11.41 -15.59 0.95
CA ASP A 185 -12.46 -16.28 0.17
C ASP A 185 -12.10 -17.76 -0.06
N VAL A 186 -12.57 -18.63 0.84
CA VAL A 186 -12.18 -20.05 0.88
C VAL A 186 -12.67 -20.84 -0.35
N ASN A 187 -13.73 -20.37 -1.00
CA ASN A 187 -14.35 -21.02 -2.16
C ASN A 187 -13.89 -20.42 -3.50
N GLU A 188 -13.04 -19.40 -3.48
CA GLU A 188 -12.57 -18.73 -4.68
C GLU A 188 -11.04 -18.71 -4.73
N THR A 189 -10.50 -19.42 -5.72
CA THR A 189 -9.06 -19.50 -5.94
C THR A 189 -8.53 -18.38 -6.85
N ALA A 190 -9.43 -17.60 -7.47
CA ALA A 190 -9.04 -16.45 -8.28
C ALA A 190 -8.57 -15.27 -7.41
N THR A 191 -7.43 -14.70 -7.80
CA THR A 191 -6.86 -13.48 -7.22
C THR A 191 -7.73 -12.26 -7.49
N TYR A 192 -8.25 -12.15 -8.72
CA TYR A 192 -9.08 -11.03 -9.16
C TYR A 192 -10.14 -11.51 -10.16
N LYS A 193 -11.27 -10.82 -10.18
CA LYS A 193 -12.42 -11.13 -11.05
C LYS A 193 -12.95 -9.85 -11.67
N TYR A 194 -13.28 -9.91 -12.95
CA TYR A 194 -13.92 -8.80 -13.67
C TYR A 194 -15.08 -9.31 -14.52
N PRO A 195 -16.30 -8.74 -14.39
CA PRO A 195 -17.44 -9.15 -15.19
C PRO A 195 -17.23 -8.77 -16.67
N LEU A 196 -17.56 -9.69 -17.56
CA LEU A 196 -17.50 -9.47 -19.01
C LEU A 196 -18.88 -9.05 -19.50
N LEU A 197 -19.13 -7.74 -19.46
CA LEU A 197 -20.34 -7.17 -20.01
C LEU A 197 -20.23 -7.13 -21.54
N ASN A 198 -21.32 -7.47 -22.22
CA ASN A 198 -21.40 -7.21 -23.66
C ASN A 198 -21.64 -5.73 -23.93
N ARG A 199 -21.43 -5.29 -25.18
CA ARG A 199 -21.58 -3.88 -25.58
C ARG A 199 -22.93 -3.25 -25.22
N PHE A 200 -24.01 -4.03 -25.29
CA PHE A 200 -25.36 -3.54 -25.02
C PHE A 200 -25.56 -3.36 -23.52
N GLN A 201 -25.09 -4.31 -22.71
CA GLN A 201 -25.09 -4.20 -21.25
C GLN A 201 -24.23 -3.02 -20.78
N ALA A 202 -23.05 -2.83 -21.38
CA ALA A 202 -22.19 -1.69 -21.08
C ALA A 202 -22.83 -0.36 -21.47
N ALA A 203 -23.49 -0.27 -22.63
CA ALA A 203 -24.21 0.92 -23.08
C ALA A 203 -25.43 1.22 -22.20
N ASP A 204 -26.23 0.21 -21.87
CA ASP A 204 -27.40 0.33 -21.01
C ASP A 204 -27.02 0.85 -19.62
N ARG A 205 -25.97 0.26 -19.02
CA ARG A 205 -25.39 0.72 -17.74
C ARG A 205 -25.02 2.22 -17.76
N LYS A 206 -24.54 2.73 -18.88
CA LYS A 206 -24.11 4.13 -19.04
C LYS A 206 -25.24 5.09 -19.44
N THR A 207 -26.39 4.57 -19.89
CA THR A 207 -27.49 5.41 -20.41
C THR A 207 -28.15 6.24 -19.31
N LEU A 208 -28.25 5.70 -18.11
CA LEU A 208 -28.92 6.33 -16.97
C LEU A 208 -28.01 6.58 -15.76
N SER A 209 -26.70 6.31 -15.89
CA SER A 209 -25.76 6.49 -14.79
C SER A 209 -24.39 7.00 -15.27
N ALA A 210 -23.72 7.77 -14.42
CA ALA A 210 -22.33 8.17 -14.60
C ALA A 210 -21.38 7.02 -14.17
N ALA A 211 -21.58 5.83 -14.72
CA ALA A 211 -20.72 4.68 -14.44
C ALA A 211 -19.30 4.94 -14.98
N SER A 212 -18.28 4.64 -14.16
CA SER A 212 -16.88 4.76 -14.57
C SER A 212 -16.56 3.87 -15.77
N ASP A 213 -15.83 4.40 -16.74
CA ASP A 213 -15.38 3.67 -17.95
C ASP A 213 -14.31 2.61 -17.66
N TYR A 214 -13.66 2.69 -16.51
CA TYR A 214 -12.69 1.71 -16.03
C TYR A 214 -12.76 1.57 -14.51
N SER A 215 -12.22 0.47 -14.01
CA SER A 215 -11.96 0.25 -12.59
C SER A 215 -10.51 -0.16 -12.38
N ILE A 216 -9.99 0.13 -11.19
CA ILE A 216 -8.67 -0.34 -10.75
C ILE A 216 -8.91 -1.28 -9.56
N GLY A 217 -8.51 -2.53 -9.72
CA GLY A 217 -8.41 -3.47 -8.60
C GLY A 217 -7.00 -3.48 -8.04
N SER A 218 -6.86 -3.68 -6.73
CA SER A 218 -5.58 -3.95 -6.10
C SER A 218 -5.66 -5.15 -5.17
N VAL A 219 -4.59 -5.94 -5.13
CA VAL A 219 -4.35 -6.92 -4.08
C VAL A 219 -2.91 -6.80 -3.63
N GLU A 220 -2.68 -6.96 -2.34
CA GLU A 220 -1.39 -6.77 -1.69
C GLU A 220 -1.01 -8.01 -0.87
N ALA A 221 0.26 -8.38 -0.93
CA ALA A 221 0.89 -9.40 -0.12
C ALA A 221 2.08 -8.75 0.60
N TRP A 222 2.01 -8.71 1.92
CA TRP A 222 2.95 -8.01 2.79
C TRP A 222 3.98 -9.00 3.32
N SER A 223 5.26 -8.64 3.32
CA SER A 223 6.33 -9.48 3.84
C SER A 223 6.67 -9.13 5.28
N THR A 224 6.73 -10.14 6.15
CA THR A 224 7.19 -10.06 7.54
C THR A 224 8.13 -11.23 7.81
N ASN A 225 9.36 -10.95 8.25
CA ASN A 225 10.37 -11.98 8.56
C ASN A 225 10.49 -13.05 7.46
N THR A 226 10.69 -12.63 6.21
CA THR A 226 10.78 -13.49 4.99
C THR A 226 9.55 -14.31 4.63
N THR A 227 8.41 -14.11 5.30
CA THR A 227 7.15 -14.80 5.00
C THR A 227 6.04 -13.81 4.74
N PHE A 228 4.98 -14.22 4.04
CA PHE A 228 3.82 -13.35 3.89
C PHE A 228 3.06 -13.21 5.21
N ALA A 229 2.77 -11.97 5.58
CA ALA A 229 2.01 -11.64 6.78
C ALA A 229 0.59 -12.18 6.68
N SER A 230 0.01 -12.56 7.82
CA SER A 230 -1.36 -13.10 7.90
C SER A 230 -2.43 -12.13 7.38
N HIS A 231 -2.17 -10.83 7.46
CA HIS A 231 -3.06 -9.77 6.95
C HIS A 231 -2.89 -9.49 5.45
N SER A 232 -2.06 -10.26 4.74
CA SER A 232 -1.98 -10.22 3.27
C SER A 232 -3.35 -10.54 2.66
N SER A 233 -3.69 -9.87 1.57
CA SER A 233 -4.96 -10.06 0.89
C SER A 233 -5.00 -11.33 0.01
N PHE A 234 -3.82 -11.82 -0.38
CA PHE A 234 -3.62 -13.02 -1.19
C PHE A 234 -2.26 -13.66 -0.92
N THR A 235 -2.09 -14.91 -1.36
CA THR A 235 -0.82 -15.64 -1.32
C THR A 235 -0.24 -15.76 -2.73
N PRO A 236 0.85 -15.07 -3.08
CA PRO A 236 1.42 -15.08 -4.43
C PRO A 236 1.88 -16.46 -4.90
N ILE A 237 1.72 -16.74 -6.20
CA ILE A 237 2.35 -17.89 -6.85
C ILE A 237 3.87 -17.73 -6.90
N ARG A 238 4.59 -18.87 -7.02
CA ARG A 238 6.06 -18.89 -7.06
C ARG A 238 6.67 -17.97 -8.11
N ALA A 239 6.05 -17.87 -9.29
CA ALA A 239 6.54 -17.05 -10.39
C ALA A 239 6.50 -15.52 -10.09
N LEU A 240 5.72 -15.09 -9.10
CA LEU A 240 5.70 -13.71 -8.60
C LEU A 240 6.70 -13.44 -7.48
N LEU A 241 7.48 -14.44 -7.09
CA LEU A 241 8.58 -14.24 -6.15
C LEU A 241 9.81 -13.75 -6.92
N SER A 242 10.65 -12.97 -6.24
CA SER A 242 11.94 -12.54 -6.78
C SER A 242 12.78 -13.78 -7.16
N PRO A 243 13.55 -13.74 -8.26
CA PRO A 243 14.39 -14.86 -8.70
C PRO A 243 15.28 -15.44 -7.59
N ASP A 244 15.81 -14.59 -6.70
CA ASP A 244 16.66 -15.01 -5.58
C ASP A 244 15.90 -15.81 -4.51
N ALA A 245 14.59 -15.55 -4.36
CA ALA A 245 13.69 -16.28 -3.47
C ALA A 245 13.09 -17.53 -4.14
N SER A 246 13.25 -17.70 -5.45
CA SER A 246 12.74 -18.85 -6.20
C SER A 246 13.61 -20.11 -6.10
N ASN A 247 14.77 -20.05 -5.42
CA ASN A 247 15.66 -21.20 -5.21
C ASN A 247 15.37 -21.96 -3.89
N THR A 248 14.51 -21.44 -3.02
CA THR A 248 14.07 -22.14 -1.81
C THR A 248 12.86 -23.04 -2.09
N THR A 249 12.84 -24.22 -1.48
CA THR A 249 11.74 -25.21 -1.61
C THR A 249 10.45 -24.77 -0.91
N THR A 250 10.49 -23.69 -0.14
CA THR A 250 9.34 -23.09 0.54
C THR A 250 8.71 -21.99 -0.32
N THR A 251 7.43 -22.11 -0.65
CA THR A 251 6.62 -21.12 -1.38
C THR A 251 6.38 -19.81 -0.62
N THR A 252 6.87 -19.71 0.61
CA THR A 252 6.64 -18.59 1.51
C THR A 252 7.79 -17.60 1.58
N THR A 253 8.99 -17.95 1.09
CA THR A 253 10.15 -17.06 1.17
C THR A 253 9.96 -15.88 0.22
N THR A 254 9.90 -14.68 0.76
CA THR A 254 9.78 -13.44 -0.03
C THR A 254 10.79 -12.40 0.41
N ASN A 255 11.33 -11.68 -0.58
CA ASN A 255 12.32 -10.62 -0.39
C ASN A 255 11.68 -9.21 -0.39
N GLY A 256 10.34 -9.11 -0.42
CA GLY A 256 9.65 -7.81 -0.51
C GLY A 256 8.12 -7.91 -0.52
N ASP A 257 7.48 -6.76 -0.38
CA ASP A 257 6.03 -6.62 -0.55
C ASP A 257 5.66 -6.70 -2.04
N ILE A 258 4.50 -7.29 -2.34
CA ILE A 258 3.96 -7.42 -3.68
C ILE A 258 2.59 -6.79 -3.73
N ALA A 259 2.36 -5.85 -4.64
CA ALA A 259 1.03 -5.40 -5.02
C ALA A 259 0.77 -5.71 -6.49
N LEU A 260 -0.41 -6.29 -6.76
CA LEU A 260 -0.93 -6.45 -8.10
C LEU A 260 -2.02 -5.43 -8.33
N LEU A 261 -1.86 -4.63 -9.38
CA LEU A 261 -2.83 -3.65 -9.84
C LEU A 261 -3.50 -4.19 -11.12
N PHE A 262 -4.82 -4.26 -11.12
CA PHE A 262 -5.62 -4.70 -12.25
C PHE A 262 -6.32 -3.48 -12.82
N LEU A 263 -5.82 -2.96 -13.94
CA LEU A 263 -6.55 -1.93 -14.68
C LEU A 263 -7.63 -2.65 -15.50
N SER A 264 -8.90 -2.47 -15.18
CA SER A 264 -10.03 -3.09 -15.86
C SER A 264 -10.79 -2.05 -16.69
N ALA A 265 -10.53 -2.02 -17.99
CA ALA A 265 -10.95 -0.93 -18.88
C ALA A 265 -11.58 -1.44 -20.18
N ASN A 266 -12.25 -2.60 -20.13
CA ASN A 266 -12.84 -3.20 -21.33
C ASN A 266 -14.00 -2.37 -21.92
N ASP A 267 -14.56 -1.45 -21.13
CA ASP A 267 -15.59 -0.52 -21.58
C ASP A 267 -15.01 0.72 -22.32
N ILE A 268 -13.68 0.79 -22.49
CA ILE A 268 -12.97 1.82 -23.27
C ILE A 268 -12.61 1.26 -24.64
N ALA A 269 -12.94 2.02 -25.69
CA ALA A 269 -12.61 1.68 -27.06
C ALA A 269 -11.57 2.65 -27.64
N TYR A 270 -10.67 2.13 -28.46
CA TYR A 270 -9.62 2.88 -29.12
C TYR A 270 -9.94 2.99 -30.62
N THR A 271 -9.65 4.13 -31.24
CA THR A 271 -9.84 4.31 -32.69
C THR A 271 -8.69 3.74 -33.52
N THR A 272 -7.58 3.41 -32.87
CA THR A 272 -6.38 2.81 -33.49
C THR A 272 -5.81 1.71 -32.60
N PRO A 273 -5.10 0.71 -33.17
CA PRO A 273 -4.43 -0.29 -32.37
C PRO A 273 -3.36 0.32 -31.46
N VAL A 274 -3.32 -0.10 -30.20
CA VAL A 274 -2.34 0.34 -29.20
C VAL A 274 -1.45 -0.85 -28.83
N ALA A 275 -0.12 -0.65 -28.94
CA ALA A 275 0.89 -1.67 -28.65
C ALA A 275 1.47 -1.59 -27.23
N ASP A 276 1.07 -0.60 -26.43
CA ASP A 276 1.52 -0.45 -25.05
C ASP A 276 1.14 -1.69 -24.22
N PRO A 277 2.06 -2.30 -23.45
CA PRO A 277 1.77 -3.55 -22.73
C PRO A 277 0.60 -3.48 -21.74
N LEU A 278 0.30 -2.30 -21.16
CA LEU A 278 -0.80 -2.11 -20.20
C LEU A 278 -2.11 -1.73 -20.90
N TYR A 279 -2.02 -1.02 -22.02
CA TYR A 279 -3.17 -0.56 -22.82
C TYR A 279 -3.39 -1.34 -24.12
N ALA A 280 -2.74 -2.50 -24.26
CA ALA A 280 -2.72 -3.28 -25.49
C ALA A 280 -4.13 -3.59 -26.02
N THR A 281 -4.36 -3.32 -27.29
CA THR A 281 -5.62 -3.64 -27.97
C THR A 281 -5.62 -5.02 -28.59
N SER A 282 -6.81 -5.57 -28.81
CA SER A 282 -6.97 -6.73 -29.70
C SER A 282 -6.42 -6.38 -31.10
N PRO A 283 -5.77 -7.34 -31.79
CA PRO A 283 -5.30 -7.13 -33.16
C PRO A 283 -6.45 -6.96 -34.16
N GLN A 284 -7.65 -7.43 -33.83
CA GLN A 284 -8.85 -7.26 -34.66
C GLN A 284 -9.78 -6.18 -34.08
N PRO A 285 -10.44 -5.37 -34.93
CA PRO A 285 -11.46 -4.44 -34.49
C PRO A 285 -12.58 -5.14 -33.74
N GLY A 286 -13.02 -4.56 -32.62
CA GLY A 286 -14.23 -4.99 -31.91
C GLY A 286 -15.53 -4.59 -32.62
N GLY A 287 -15.42 -3.70 -33.61
CA GLY A 287 -16.52 -3.25 -34.46
C GLY A 287 -16.19 -1.94 -35.16
N HIS A 288 -17.22 -1.30 -35.70
CA HIS A 288 -17.13 0.01 -36.35
C HIS A 288 -18.20 0.95 -35.81
N PHE A 289 -17.83 2.22 -35.59
CA PHE A 289 -18.77 3.31 -35.42
C PHE A 289 -19.21 3.79 -36.80
N TYR A 290 -20.52 3.92 -37.00
CA TYR A 290 -21.09 4.40 -38.24
C TYR A 290 -21.63 5.81 -38.04
N VAL A 291 -21.26 6.73 -38.93
CA VAL A 291 -21.89 8.05 -38.99
C VAL A 291 -23.24 7.88 -39.72
N PRO A 292 -24.38 8.25 -39.11
CA PRO A 292 -25.68 8.16 -39.78
C PRO A 292 -25.69 8.95 -41.09
N ALA A 293 -26.32 8.40 -42.13
CA ALA A 293 -26.36 8.99 -43.48
C ALA A 293 -26.82 10.46 -43.48
N THR A 294 -27.81 10.79 -42.65
CA THR A 294 -28.34 12.16 -42.50
C THR A 294 -27.31 13.17 -41.99
N GLY A 295 -26.28 12.75 -41.25
CA GLY A 295 -25.16 13.59 -40.83
C GLY A 295 -23.96 13.54 -41.79
N ALA A 296 -23.76 12.40 -42.48
CA ALA A 296 -22.65 12.20 -43.42
C ALA A 296 -22.85 12.95 -44.74
N ASP A 297 -24.08 13.02 -45.24
CA ASP A 297 -24.42 13.71 -46.49
C ASP A 297 -24.31 15.25 -46.36
N GLY A 298 -24.59 15.78 -45.16
CA GLY A 298 -24.39 17.21 -44.85
C GLY A 298 -22.93 17.63 -44.69
N LEU A 299 -22.01 16.67 -44.49
CA LEU A 299 -20.57 16.89 -44.32
C LEU A 299 -19.74 16.45 -45.54
N ALA A 300 -20.39 15.95 -46.60
CA ALA A 300 -19.75 15.42 -47.82
C ALA A 300 -18.61 14.41 -47.53
N LEU A 301 -18.79 13.57 -46.49
CA LEU A 301 -17.75 12.61 -46.08
C LEU A 301 -17.61 11.48 -47.11
N PRO A 302 -16.38 11.17 -47.60
CA PRO A 302 -16.10 10.00 -48.44
C PRO A 302 -16.54 8.69 -47.77
N ASP A 303 -16.96 7.69 -48.56
CA ASP A 303 -17.43 6.40 -48.04
C ASP A 303 -16.46 5.71 -47.07
N ALA A 304 -15.15 5.85 -47.31
CA ALA A 304 -14.10 5.31 -46.44
C ALA A 304 -14.04 5.96 -45.03
N GLN A 305 -14.65 7.14 -44.85
CA GLN A 305 -14.73 7.86 -43.56
C GLN A 305 -16.10 7.71 -42.88
N ARG A 306 -17.05 6.99 -43.49
CA ARG A 306 -18.38 6.73 -42.91
C ARG A 306 -18.37 5.66 -41.82
N SER A 307 -17.28 4.89 -41.72
CA SER A 307 -17.07 3.90 -40.67
C SER A 307 -15.69 4.05 -40.05
N VAL A 308 -15.63 4.23 -38.73
CA VAL A 308 -14.36 4.25 -37.97
C VAL A 308 -14.26 2.96 -37.17
N PRO A 309 -13.23 2.12 -37.39
CA PRO A 309 -13.04 0.93 -36.57
C PRO A 309 -12.75 1.33 -35.13
N PHE A 310 -13.21 0.51 -34.19
CA PHE A 310 -12.81 0.62 -32.81
C PHE A 310 -12.26 -0.70 -32.31
N TYR A 311 -11.29 -0.61 -31.41
CA TYR A 311 -10.59 -1.73 -30.83
C TYR A 311 -10.84 -1.74 -29.33
N TYR A 312 -11.23 -2.90 -28.80
CA TYR A 312 -11.21 -3.13 -27.36
C TYR A 312 -9.80 -3.56 -26.93
N ARG A 313 -9.56 -3.52 -25.63
CA ARG A 313 -8.34 -4.11 -25.09
C ARG A 313 -8.25 -5.61 -25.35
N ALA A 314 -7.03 -6.10 -25.54
CA ALA A 314 -6.76 -7.53 -25.69
C ALA A 314 -7.15 -8.30 -24.42
N GLU A 315 -7.08 -7.67 -23.25
CA GLU A 315 -7.44 -8.27 -21.98
C GLU A 315 -8.42 -7.39 -21.19
N PRO A 316 -9.43 -8.01 -20.54
CA PRO A 316 -10.41 -7.27 -19.76
C PRO A 316 -9.77 -6.45 -18.63
N ALA A 317 -8.82 -7.05 -17.91
CA ALA A 317 -8.05 -6.41 -16.85
C ALA A 317 -6.56 -6.68 -17.04
N ALA A 318 -5.78 -5.63 -17.28
CA ALA A 318 -4.33 -5.75 -17.45
C ALA A 318 -3.66 -5.75 -16.06
N PRO A 319 -2.92 -6.82 -15.71
CA PRO A 319 -2.23 -6.92 -14.42
C PRO A 319 -0.86 -6.23 -14.47
N LEU A 320 -0.56 -5.46 -13.43
CA LEU A 320 0.73 -4.82 -13.18
C LEU A 320 1.21 -5.26 -11.80
N GLY A 321 2.39 -5.85 -11.70
CA GLY A 321 2.99 -6.25 -10.43
C GLY A 321 4.05 -5.26 -9.98
N ASN A 322 4.20 -5.06 -8.66
CA ASN A 322 5.34 -4.36 -8.09
C ASN A 322 6.08 -5.13 -6.97
N PHE A 323 7.35 -4.81 -6.73
CA PHE A 323 8.20 -5.43 -5.71
C PHE A 323 9.10 -4.39 -4.98
N SER A 324 9.32 -4.55 -3.66
CA SER A 324 10.07 -3.62 -2.78
C SER A 324 11.24 -4.29 -2.03
N LEU A 325 12.49 -3.88 -2.30
CA LEU A 325 13.72 -4.54 -1.80
C LEU A 325 14.26 -3.97 -0.46
N LEU A 326 13.98 -2.69 -0.16
CA LEU A 326 14.68 -1.98 0.92
C LEU A 326 14.14 -2.26 2.33
N GLY A 327 12.82 -2.44 2.48
CA GLY A 327 12.23 -2.75 3.79
C GLY A 327 12.90 -3.96 4.46
N LEU A 328 13.28 -4.93 3.62
CA LEU A 328 14.00 -6.13 4.04
C LEU A 328 15.43 -5.83 4.50
N ALA A 329 16.19 -5.05 3.73
CA ALA A 329 17.55 -4.67 4.10
C ALA A 329 17.58 -3.91 5.43
N LEU A 330 16.61 -3.02 5.67
CA LEU A 330 16.55 -2.23 6.90
C LEU A 330 16.17 -3.07 8.13
N ILE A 331 15.19 -3.97 8.02
CA ILE A 331 14.79 -4.80 9.17
C ILE A 331 15.91 -5.76 9.58
N TYR A 332 16.61 -6.38 8.62
CA TYR A 332 17.71 -7.30 8.95
C TYR A 332 18.94 -6.59 9.47
N THR A 333 19.31 -5.45 8.89
CA THR A 333 20.49 -4.70 9.34
C THR A 333 20.23 -4.00 10.67
N ILE A 334 19.11 -3.30 10.81
CA ILE A 334 18.77 -2.56 12.03
C ILE A 334 18.32 -3.52 13.13
N GLY A 335 17.42 -4.46 12.84
CA GLY A 335 16.97 -5.46 13.81
C GLY A 335 18.12 -6.39 14.24
N GLY A 336 18.94 -6.84 13.30
CA GLY A 336 20.12 -7.66 13.60
C GLY A 336 21.16 -6.91 14.43
N SER A 337 21.44 -5.64 14.12
CA SER A 337 22.37 -4.82 14.91
C SER A 337 21.86 -4.50 16.30
N ILE A 338 20.55 -4.27 16.49
CA ILE A 338 19.96 -4.07 17.83
C ILE A 338 20.08 -5.35 18.67
N ILE A 339 19.77 -6.51 18.10
CA ILE A 339 19.88 -7.80 18.79
C ILE A 339 21.34 -8.08 19.16
N LEU A 340 22.27 -7.88 18.22
CA LEU A 340 23.71 -8.04 18.46
C LEU A 340 24.21 -7.05 19.53
N ALA A 341 23.78 -5.79 19.48
CA ALA A 341 24.15 -4.80 20.49
C ALA A 341 23.63 -5.19 21.87
N SER A 342 22.39 -5.68 21.98
CA SER A 342 21.81 -6.16 23.24
C SER A 342 22.57 -7.36 23.81
N TRP A 343 22.99 -8.30 22.97
CA TRP A 343 23.77 -9.47 23.39
C TRP A 343 25.20 -9.12 23.82
N LEU A 344 25.80 -8.10 23.21
CA LEU A 344 27.19 -7.70 23.49
C LEU A 344 27.28 -6.71 24.66
N LEU A 345 26.20 -6.04 25.04
CA LEU A 345 26.20 -4.98 26.04
C LEU A 345 26.57 -5.51 27.44
N GLU A 346 25.91 -6.58 27.90
CA GLU A 346 26.15 -7.20 29.21
C GLU A 346 27.62 -7.68 29.39
N PRO A 347 28.21 -8.49 28.49
CA PRO A 347 29.57 -8.96 28.67
C PRO A 347 30.61 -7.82 28.57
N ILE A 348 30.38 -6.81 27.73
CA ILE A 348 31.29 -5.67 27.57
C ILE A 348 31.25 -4.78 28.81
N VAL A 349 30.06 -4.44 29.31
CA VAL A 349 29.89 -3.63 30.53
C VAL A 349 30.46 -4.37 31.73
N GLY A 350 30.18 -5.67 31.86
CA GLY A 350 30.74 -6.50 32.93
C GLY A 350 32.27 -6.57 32.90
N CYS A 351 32.89 -6.69 31.73
CA CYS A 351 34.36 -6.66 31.57
C CYS A 351 34.94 -5.28 31.89
N TRP A 352 34.26 -4.22 31.45
CA TRP A 352 34.70 -2.84 31.66
C TRP A 352 34.61 -2.39 33.13
N GLN A 353 33.53 -2.76 33.81
CA GLN A 353 33.36 -2.49 35.24
C GLN A 353 34.40 -3.23 36.10
N LYS A 354 34.70 -4.51 35.78
CA LYS A 354 35.78 -5.27 36.44
C LYS A 354 37.16 -4.63 36.26
N ARG A 355 37.44 -4.01 35.11
CA ARG A 355 38.72 -3.32 34.86
C ARG A 355 38.85 -1.98 35.58
N ARG A 356 37.76 -1.33 35.97
CA ARG A 356 37.76 -0.02 36.63
C ARG A 356 37.64 -0.06 38.16
N GLY A 357 37.52 -1.25 38.77
CA GLY A 357 37.43 -1.40 40.23
C GLY A 357 36.19 -0.76 40.85
N ALA A 358 35.09 -0.66 40.10
CA ALA A 358 33.83 -0.08 40.55
C ALA A 358 32.96 -1.12 41.28
N ASP A 359 33.47 -1.67 42.38
CA ASP A 359 32.87 -2.82 43.05
C ASP A 359 31.49 -2.51 43.65
N TYR A 360 31.30 -1.32 44.24
CA TYR A 360 30.02 -0.95 44.86
C TYR A 360 28.87 -0.81 43.85
N ALA A 361 29.08 -0.08 42.75
CA ALA A 361 28.04 0.15 41.74
C ALA A 361 27.64 -1.14 41.02
N ARG A 362 28.58 -2.08 40.88
CA ARG A 362 28.33 -3.40 40.29
C ARG A 362 27.56 -4.31 41.25
N LEU A 363 27.89 -4.29 42.54
CA LEU A 363 27.14 -5.02 43.56
C LEU A 363 25.72 -4.50 43.71
N GLU A 364 25.52 -3.17 43.65
CA GLU A 364 24.20 -2.54 43.66
C GLU A 364 23.36 -2.92 42.42
N TRP A 365 24.00 -2.98 41.24
CA TRP A 365 23.35 -3.44 40.02
C TRP A 365 22.93 -4.91 40.10
N CYS A 366 23.81 -5.80 40.56
CA CYS A 366 23.49 -7.22 40.73
C CYS A 366 22.44 -7.45 41.83
N ALA A 367 22.48 -6.72 42.94
CA ALA A 367 21.52 -6.86 44.03
C ALA A 367 20.09 -6.45 43.66
N ASN A 368 19.94 -5.54 42.69
CA ASN A 368 18.64 -5.11 42.17
C ASN A 368 18.14 -5.98 41.00
N ASP A 369 18.90 -6.99 40.58
CA ASP A 369 18.49 -7.87 39.50
C ASP A 369 17.40 -8.86 39.95
N THR A 370 16.60 -9.32 38.98
CA THR A 370 15.37 -10.08 39.22
C THR A 370 15.63 -11.38 39.98
N LEU A 371 16.72 -12.07 39.67
CA LEU A 371 17.12 -13.31 40.34
C LEU A 371 17.57 -13.06 41.79
N HIS A 372 18.19 -11.91 42.07
CA HIS A 372 18.60 -11.54 43.42
C HIS A 372 17.42 -11.10 44.28
N LEU A 373 16.45 -10.39 43.70
CA LEU A 373 15.19 -10.08 44.38
C LEU A 373 14.39 -11.35 44.70
N GLN A 374 14.37 -12.32 43.79
CA GLN A 374 13.77 -13.62 44.05
C GLN A 374 14.50 -14.36 45.17
N ARG A 375 15.83 -14.41 45.12
CA ARG A 375 16.64 -14.97 46.21
C ARG A 375 16.28 -14.32 47.56
N LEU A 376 16.25 -12.99 47.66
CA LEU A 376 15.96 -12.28 48.91
C LEU A 376 14.58 -12.65 49.45
N ALA A 377 13.58 -12.78 48.58
CA ALA A 377 12.25 -13.26 48.98
C ALA A 377 12.26 -14.69 49.53
N HIS A 378 13.11 -15.56 48.98
CA HIS A 378 13.28 -16.93 49.48
C HIS A 378 14.06 -16.99 50.78
N GLU A 379 15.10 -16.15 50.94
CA GLU A 379 15.88 -16.02 52.18
C GLU A 379 15.00 -15.54 53.35
N GLU A 380 14.13 -14.54 53.13
CA GLU A 380 13.18 -14.05 54.15
C GLU A 380 12.15 -15.12 54.57
N LEU A 381 11.80 -16.02 53.65
CA LEU A 381 10.93 -17.16 53.94
C LEU A 381 11.68 -18.37 54.53
N GLY A 382 13.00 -18.28 54.70
CA GLY A 382 13.85 -19.34 55.25
C GLY A 382 14.13 -20.49 54.28
N PHE A 383 14.03 -20.27 52.96
CA PHE A 383 14.27 -21.26 51.92
C PHE A 383 15.62 -21.07 51.22
N GLY A 384 16.40 -22.17 51.15
CA GLY A 384 17.66 -22.25 50.42
C GLY A 384 18.84 -21.58 51.13
N THR A 385 20.02 -22.19 50.98
CA THR A 385 21.31 -21.64 51.38
C THR A 385 21.99 -21.11 50.12
N TRP A 386 22.05 -19.79 49.99
CA TRP A 386 22.50 -19.14 48.77
C TRP A 386 24.01 -18.86 48.77
N THR A 387 24.65 -19.10 47.63
CA THR A 387 26.07 -18.86 47.37
C THR A 387 26.26 -18.04 46.09
N ASP A 388 27.47 -17.48 45.88
CA ASP A 388 27.78 -16.57 44.77
C ASP A 388 26.88 -15.31 44.72
N CYS A 389 26.51 -14.80 45.91
CA CYS A 389 25.60 -13.66 46.10
C CYS A 389 26.12 -12.32 45.55
N ASP A 390 27.41 -12.24 45.20
CA ASP A 390 28.09 -11.10 44.57
C ASP A 390 28.19 -11.22 43.04
N ARG A 391 27.64 -12.29 42.46
CA ARG A 391 27.56 -12.55 41.01
C ARG A 391 26.15 -12.31 40.49
N GLU A 392 25.98 -12.42 39.18
CA GLU A 392 24.74 -12.10 38.46
C GLU A 392 23.66 -13.19 38.62
N ILE A 393 24.06 -14.44 38.83
CA ILE A 393 23.15 -15.57 39.03
C ILE A 393 23.46 -16.17 40.41
N PRO A 394 22.58 -15.99 41.41
CA PRO A 394 22.76 -16.61 42.72
C PRO A 394 22.34 -18.08 42.63
N VAL A 395 23.09 -18.96 43.30
CA VAL A 395 22.85 -20.41 43.23
C VAL A 395 22.67 -20.99 44.63
N THR A 396 21.69 -21.89 44.77
CA THR A 396 21.49 -22.67 45.99
C THR A 396 22.39 -23.89 46.05
N GLU A 397 22.54 -24.45 47.25
CA GLU A 397 23.21 -25.74 47.38
C GLU A 397 22.41 -26.87 46.71
N LYS A 398 23.14 -27.90 46.29
CA LYS A 398 22.58 -28.98 45.49
C LYS A 398 21.55 -29.77 46.30
N GLY A 399 20.30 -29.75 45.85
CA GLY A 399 19.21 -30.55 46.42
C GLY A 399 18.28 -29.81 47.38
N GLU A 400 18.46 -28.50 47.52
CA GLU A 400 17.55 -27.67 48.32
C GLU A 400 16.25 -27.33 47.58
N LEU A 401 15.15 -27.28 48.32
CA LEU A 401 13.82 -26.95 47.80
C LEU A 401 13.60 -25.44 47.89
N LEU A 402 13.30 -24.81 46.75
CA LEU A 402 12.83 -23.44 46.68
C LEU A 402 11.32 -23.39 46.92
N GLY A 403 10.83 -22.34 47.59
CA GLY A 403 9.40 -22.08 47.71
C GLY A 403 8.76 -21.89 46.34
N VAL A 404 7.63 -22.55 46.10
CA VAL A 404 6.89 -22.46 44.82
C VAL A 404 5.95 -21.27 44.83
#